data_AF-A2D778-F1
#
_entry.id   AF-A2D778-F1
#
_cell.length_a   1.000
_cell.length_b   1.000
_cell.length_c   1.000
_cell.angle_alpha   90.00
_cell.angle_beta   90.00
_cell.angle_gamma   90.00
#
_symmetry.space_group_name_H-M   'P 1'
#
loop_
_entity.id
_entity.type
_entity.pdbx_description
1 polymer ?
#
loop_
_entity_poly.entity_id
_entity_poly.type
_entity_poly.pdbx_seq_one_letter_code
_entity_poly.pdbx_strand_id
1 'polypeptide(L)'
;MSYQDNQPSQYSELRSIHKCYIDLYNVLYQLKTEKEDELNSIYKLIKTELIDSKICHPQNIMRDILNIIPYHNRYTKSYLYLAKLISDDYHINEVYNVEHISSILFYKEYGIKLNETQDFENTKSDNLDIQSENTIYGAIMNNDLKRFISFTEKEGFNKDQTL
;
A
#
# COMPACT_ATOMS: atom_id res chain seq x y z
N MET A 1 7.76 -31.40 -36.41
CA MET A 1 8.59 -30.79 -35.34
C MET A 1 7.73 -30.70 -34.10
N SER A 2 7.94 -31.60 -33.14
CA SER A 2 7.23 -31.63 -31.87
C SER A 2 7.81 -30.57 -30.94
N TYR A 3 7.03 -29.55 -30.59
CA TYR A 3 7.30 -28.73 -29.42
C TYR A 3 7.12 -29.64 -28.21
N GLN A 4 8.22 -30.16 -27.67
CA GLN A 4 8.20 -30.92 -26.43
C GLN A 4 7.80 -29.97 -25.29
N ASP A 5 6.59 -30.20 -24.76
CA ASP A 5 6.17 -29.86 -23.41
C ASP A 5 7.22 -30.35 -22.40
N ASN A 6 8.05 -29.43 -21.89
CA ASN A 6 8.89 -29.65 -20.71
C ASN A 6 9.34 -28.29 -20.11
N GLN A 7 8.38 -27.43 -19.80
CA GLN A 7 8.56 -26.18 -19.03
C GLN A 7 7.86 -26.11 -17.63
N PRO A 8 7.32 -27.18 -17.02
CA PRO A 8 6.90 -27.12 -15.59
C PRO A 8 8.04 -27.14 -14.56
N SER A 9 9.20 -27.72 -14.89
CA SER A 9 10.27 -27.97 -13.91
C SER A 9 11.07 -26.72 -13.56
N GLN A 10 11.44 -25.90 -14.55
CA GLN A 10 12.24 -24.68 -14.32
C GLN A 10 11.43 -23.61 -13.58
N TYR A 11 10.15 -23.44 -13.90
CA TYR A 11 9.27 -22.52 -13.20
C TYR A 11 9.07 -22.92 -11.73
N SER A 12 8.81 -24.21 -11.46
CA SER A 12 8.59 -24.69 -10.09
C SER A 12 9.86 -24.57 -9.24
N GLU A 13 11.03 -24.81 -9.82
CA GLU A 13 12.33 -24.60 -9.18
C GLU A 13 12.58 -23.12 -8.86
N LEU A 14 12.43 -22.22 -9.84
CA LEU A 14 12.60 -20.76 -9.64
C LEU A 14 11.61 -20.20 -8.61
N ARG A 15 10.34 -20.63 -8.67
CA ARG A 15 9.30 -20.25 -7.71
C ARG A 15 9.63 -20.74 -6.30
N SER A 16 10.19 -21.94 -6.17
CA SER A 16 10.60 -22.49 -4.88
C SER A 16 11.73 -21.67 -4.26
N ILE A 17 12.73 -21.28 -5.06
CA ILE A 17 13.85 -20.43 -4.64
C ILE A 17 13.36 -19.07 -4.14
N HIS A 18 12.39 -18.47 -4.81
CA HIS A 18 11.84 -17.15 -4.46
C HIS A 18 10.56 -17.22 -3.62
N LYS A 19 10.25 -18.38 -3.04
CA LYS A 19 8.96 -18.62 -2.39
C LYS A 19 8.67 -17.61 -1.29
N CYS A 20 9.63 -17.37 -0.38
CA CYS A 20 9.44 -16.40 0.71
C CYS A 20 9.12 -14.99 0.20
N TYR A 21 9.85 -14.54 -0.84
CA TYR A 21 9.60 -13.25 -1.48
C TYR A 21 8.18 -13.19 -2.07
N ILE A 22 7.78 -14.20 -2.84
CA ILE A 22 6.46 -14.27 -3.48
C ILE A 22 5.35 -14.30 -2.43
N ASP A 23 5.49 -15.16 -1.41
CA ASP A 23 4.48 -15.34 -0.37
C ASP A 23 4.30 -14.06 0.45
N LEU A 24 5.39 -13.33 0.73
CA LEU A 24 5.31 -12.07 1.45
C LEU A 24 4.66 -10.95 0.64
N TYR A 25 4.97 -10.82 -0.65
CA TYR A 25 4.26 -9.85 -1.51
C TYR A 25 2.78 -10.22 -1.66
N ASN A 26 2.44 -11.51 -1.70
CA ASN A 26 1.03 -11.93 -1.66
C ASN A 26 0.34 -11.48 -0.37
N VAL A 27 1.01 -11.60 0.79
CA VAL A 27 0.50 -11.09 2.07
C VAL A 27 0.31 -9.58 2.02
N LEU A 28 1.28 -8.83 1.50
CA LEU A 28 1.19 -7.37 1.38
C LEU A 28 0.01 -6.94 0.50
N TYR A 29 -0.14 -7.52 -0.70
CA TYR A 29 -1.25 -7.19 -1.60
C TYR A 29 -2.63 -7.66 -1.12
N GLN A 30 -2.67 -8.62 -0.19
CA GLN A 30 -3.92 -9.14 0.39
C GLN A 30 -4.16 -8.66 1.83
N LEU A 31 -3.40 -7.67 2.30
CA LEU A 31 -3.50 -7.14 3.65
C LEU A 31 -4.93 -6.69 3.94
N LYS A 32 -5.50 -7.20 5.03
CA LYS A 32 -6.89 -6.90 5.45
C LYS A 32 -7.02 -6.57 6.93
N THR A 33 -5.99 -5.96 7.50
CA THR A 33 -5.91 -5.69 8.93
C THR A 33 -5.34 -4.32 9.22
N GLU A 34 -5.81 -3.73 10.31
CA GLU A 34 -5.33 -2.48 10.91
C GLU A 34 -4.80 -2.72 12.33
N LYS A 35 -4.81 -3.98 12.80
CA LYS A 35 -4.34 -4.31 14.14
C LYS A 35 -2.83 -4.28 14.18
N GLU A 36 -2.28 -3.45 15.06
CA GLU A 36 -0.84 -3.27 15.20
C GLU A 36 -0.09 -4.60 15.45
N ASP A 37 -0.63 -5.51 16.27
CA ASP A 37 0.02 -6.81 16.52
C ASP A 37 0.18 -7.67 15.27
N GLU A 38 -0.83 -7.66 14.39
CA GLU A 38 -0.80 -8.39 13.12
C GLU A 38 0.18 -7.70 12.15
N LEU A 39 0.18 -6.36 12.10
CA LEU A 39 1.13 -5.59 11.30
C LEU A 39 2.58 -5.77 11.76
N ASN A 40 2.82 -5.80 13.07
CA ASN A 40 4.12 -6.08 13.66
C ASN A 40 4.62 -7.48 13.31
N SER A 41 3.71 -8.44 13.17
CA SER A 41 4.05 -9.80 12.73
C SER A 41 4.47 -9.82 11.26
N ILE A 42 3.75 -9.08 10.40
CA ILE A 42 4.13 -8.90 8.99
C ILE A 42 5.48 -8.16 8.88
N TYR A 43 5.68 -7.12 9.68
CA TYR A 43 6.94 -6.38 9.71
C TYR A 43 8.13 -7.27 10.09
N LYS A 44 7.98 -8.12 11.12
CA LYS A 44 9.00 -9.11 11.47
C LYS A 44 9.36 -10.02 10.31
N LEU A 45 8.36 -10.50 9.56
CA LEU A 45 8.61 -11.32 8.37
C LEU A 45 9.35 -10.53 7.27
N ILE A 46 8.98 -9.27 7.01
CA ILE A 46 9.71 -8.40 6.07
C ILE A 46 11.17 -8.28 6.49
N LYS A 47 11.40 -7.99 7.77
CA LYS A 47 12.73 -7.82 8.34
C LYS A 47 13.58 -9.08 8.17
N THR A 48 13.10 -10.23 8.65
CA THR A 48 13.90 -11.47 8.63
C THR A 48 14.03 -12.06 7.24
N GLU A 49 12.94 -12.15 6.48
CA GLU A 49 12.90 -12.88 5.21
C GLU A 49 13.39 -12.06 4.02
N LEU A 50 13.32 -10.72 4.06
CA LEU A 50 13.79 -9.88 2.95
C LEU A 50 15.02 -9.06 3.27
N ILE A 51 15.02 -8.35 4.39
CA ILE A 51 16.07 -7.37 4.67
C ILE A 51 17.32 -8.06 5.24
N ASP A 52 17.17 -8.82 6.31
CA ASP A 52 18.27 -9.52 6.98
C ASP A 52 18.87 -10.62 6.07
N SER A 53 18.03 -11.25 5.25
CA SER A 53 18.43 -12.21 4.20
C SER A 53 19.13 -11.57 3.00
N LYS A 54 19.16 -10.22 2.94
CA LYS A 54 19.73 -9.41 1.85
C LYS A 54 19.06 -9.60 0.48
N ILE A 55 17.83 -10.12 0.46
CA ILE A 55 17.03 -10.23 -0.77
C ILE A 55 16.58 -8.84 -1.24
N CYS A 56 16.19 -7.96 -0.31
CA CYS A 56 15.70 -6.63 -0.63
C CYS A 56 16.34 -5.55 0.24
N HIS A 57 16.71 -4.43 -0.39
CA HIS A 57 17.14 -3.26 0.36
C HIS A 57 15.95 -2.61 1.08
N PRO A 58 16.10 -2.12 2.33
CA PRO A 58 15.02 -1.49 3.08
C PRO A 58 14.26 -0.40 2.30
N GLN A 59 14.98 0.43 1.55
CA GLN A 59 14.36 1.49 0.73
C GLN A 59 13.46 0.94 -0.38
N ASN A 60 13.83 -0.21 -0.97
CA ASN A 60 13.04 -0.82 -2.04
C ASN A 60 11.74 -1.40 -1.51
N ILE A 61 11.77 -2.13 -0.40
CA ILE A 61 10.54 -2.67 0.19
C ILE A 61 9.63 -1.57 0.75
N MET A 62 10.22 -0.51 1.33
CA MET A 62 9.45 0.67 1.76
C MET A 62 8.77 1.35 0.58
N ARG A 63 9.47 1.55 -0.53
CA ARG A 63 8.88 2.08 -1.78
C ARG A 63 7.74 1.20 -2.27
N ASP A 64 7.96 -0.10 -2.33
CA ASP A 64 6.98 -1.03 -2.86
C ASP A 64 5.71 -1.06 -1.99
N ILE A 65 5.84 -1.03 -0.66
CA ILE A 65 4.72 -0.91 0.28
C ILE A 65 3.93 0.39 0.05
N LEU A 66 4.62 1.53 -0.08
CA LEU A 66 3.97 2.83 -0.31
C LEU A 66 3.23 2.87 -1.66
N ASN A 67 3.75 2.19 -2.68
CA ASN A 67 3.13 2.12 -4.00
C ASN A 67 1.91 1.17 -4.07
N ILE A 68 1.59 0.41 -3.00
CA ILE A 68 0.35 -0.36 -2.90
C ILE A 68 -0.84 0.54 -2.54
N ILE A 69 -0.59 1.61 -1.77
CA ILE A 69 -1.63 2.49 -1.20
C ILE A 69 -2.68 2.94 -2.22
N PRO A 70 -2.33 3.45 -3.42
CA PRO A 70 -3.32 3.96 -4.38
C PRO A 70 -4.33 2.91 -4.87
N TYR A 71 -3.98 1.63 -4.75
CA TYR A 71 -4.79 0.51 -5.19
C TYR A 71 -5.54 -0.17 -4.03
N HIS A 72 -5.17 0.14 -2.79
CA HIS A 72 -5.68 -0.53 -1.60
C HIS A 72 -6.08 0.45 -0.48
N ASN A 73 -6.79 1.52 -0.87
CA ASN A 73 -7.15 2.70 -0.07
C ASN A 73 -7.65 2.40 1.35
N ARG A 74 -8.46 1.34 1.54
CA ARG A 74 -9.04 0.98 2.84
C ARG A 74 -7.99 0.81 3.94
N TYR A 75 -6.86 0.18 3.62
CA TYR A 75 -5.81 -0.14 4.61
C TYR A 75 -4.62 0.79 4.50
N THR A 76 -4.82 2.02 4.02
CA THR A 76 -3.75 3.01 3.85
C THR A 76 -2.95 3.19 5.14
N LYS A 77 -3.63 3.33 6.28
CA LYS A 77 -2.96 3.48 7.60
C LYS A 77 -2.03 2.31 7.91
N SER A 78 -2.43 1.09 7.58
CA SER A 78 -1.62 -0.10 7.78
C SER A 78 -0.34 -0.08 6.94
N TYR A 79 -0.41 0.32 5.68
CA TYR A 79 0.77 0.44 4.82
C TYR A 79 1.69 1.59 5.27
N LEU A 80 1.12 2.73 5.66
CA LEU A 80 1.89 3.85 6.24
C LEU A 80 2.62 3.41 7.50
N TYR A 81 1.95 2.66 8.38
CA TYR A 81 2.54 2.11 9.60
C TYR A 81 3.70 1.14 9.30
N LEU A 82 3.51 0.21 8.37
CA LEU A 82 4.59 -0.69 7.93
C LEU A 82 5.79 0.08 7.36
N ALA A 83 5.54 1.09 6.52
CA ALA A 83 6.59 1.95 5.99
C ALA A 83 7.29 2.76 7.09
N LYS A 84 6.56 3.20 8.12
CA LYS A 84 7.12 3.93 9.27
C LYS A 84 8.05 3.05 10.10
N LEU A 85 7.66 1.80 10.37
CA LEU A 85 8.53 0.84 11.06
C LEU A 85 9.85 0.63 10.31
N ILE A 86 9.81 0.50 8.98
CA ILE A 86 11.02 0.38 8.15
C ILE A 86 11.85 1.67 8.19
N SER A 87 11.19 2.83 8.09
CA SER A 87 11.86 4.14 8.17
C SER A 87 12.60 4.32 9.49
N ASP A 88 11.97 3.94 10.60
CA ASP A 88 12.54 4.09 11.95
C ASP A 88 13.70 3.12 12.21
N ASP A 89 13.51 1.84 11.93
CA ASP A 89 14.51 0.80 12.21
C ASP A 89 15.77 0.95 11.35
N TYR A 90 15.62 1.45 10.12
CA TYR A 90 16.71 1.56 9.14
C TYR A 90 17.11 3.01 8.83
N HIS A 91 16.55 3.98 9.55
CA HIS A 91 16.83 5.42 9.41
C HIS A 91 16.68 5.92 7.97
N ILE A 92 15.64 5.47 7.28
CA ILE A 92 15.36 5.85 5.89
C ILE A 92 14.53 7.14 5.89
N ASN A 93 15.15 8.22 5.44
CA ASN A 93 14.51 9.53 5.31
C ASN A 93 14.17 9.88 3.86
N GLU A 94 14.71 9.15 2.89
CA GLU A 94 14.50 9.40 1.46
C GLU A 94 14.17 8.12 0.71
N VAL A 95 13.10 8.19 -0.11
CA VAL A 95 12.65 7.10 -0.97
C VAL A 95 12.21 7.68 -2.32
N TYR A 96 12.91 7.26 -3.38
CA TYR A 96 12.64 7.67 -4.76
C TYR A 96 11.59 6.76 -5.42
N ASN A 97 10.91 7.28 -6.45
CA ASN A 97 9.88 6.56 -7.24
C ASN A 97 8.70 6.06 -6.40
N VAL A 98 8.28 6.86 -5.42
CA VAL A 98 7.03 6.67 -4.68
C VAL A 98 5.93 7.51 -5.32
N GLU A 99 4.74 6.93 -5.44
CA GLU A 99 3.55 7.63 -5.88
C GLU A 99 3.32 8.89 -5.04
N HIS A 100 3.10 10.02 -5.71
CA HIS A 100 3.03 11.34 -5.07
C HIS A 100 2.00 11.39 -3.93
N ILE A 101 0.87 10.71 -4.12
CA ILE A 101 -0.19 10.60 -3.11
C ILE A 101 0.30 9.90 -1.84
N SER A 102 1.07 8.82 -1.97
CA SER A 102 1.60 8.05 -0.85
C SER A 102 2.62 8.86 -0.06
N SER A 103 3.48 9.61 -0.76
CA SER A 103 4.43 10.53 -0.12
C SER A 103 3.72 11.65 0.67
N ILE A 104 2.65 12.24 0.12
CA ILE A 104 1.86 13.25 0.84
C ILE A 104 1.19 12.65 2.07
N LEU A 105 0.58 11.47 1.93
CA LEU A 105 -0.08 10.78 3.05
C LEU A 105 0.90 10.47 4.18
N PHE A 106 2.10 9.99 3.84
CA PHE A 106 3.15 9.71 4.82
C PHE A 106 3.63 10.98 5.54
N TYR A 107 3.81 12.08 4.79
CA TYR A 107 4.15 13.37 5.37
C TYR A 107 3.04 13.90 6.29
N LYS A 108 1.77 13.77 5.91
CA LYS A 108 0.64 14.21 6.74
C LYS A 108 0.51 13.42 8.04
N GLU A 109 0.76 12.10 7.99
CA GLU A 109 0.63 11.22 9.15
C GLU A 109 1.80 11.39 10.12
N TYR A 110 3.04 11.49 9.61
CA TYR A 110 4.26 11.41 10.44
C TYR A 110 5.16 12.65 10.40
N GLY A 111 4.88 13.65 9.55
CA GLY A 111 5.71 14.85 9.39
C GLY A 111 7.03 14.62 8.65
N ILE A 112 7.24 13.46 8.03
CA ILE A 112 8.50 13.08 7.36
C ILE A 112 8.35 13.25 5.85
N LYS A 113 9.26 14.03 5.25
CA LYS A 113 9.32 14.22 3.79
C LYS A 113 10.23 13.15 3.18
N LEU A 114 9.65 12.21 2.45
CA LEU A 114 10.38 11.11 1.79
C LEU A 114 11.13 11.54 0.51
N ASN A 115 10.88 12.74 0.02
CA ASN A 115 11.59 13.32 -1.12
C ASN A 115 11.55 14.85 -1.00
N GLU A 116 12.71 15.50 -0.98
CA GLU A 116 12.82 16.95 -0.86
C GLU A 116 12.27 17.72 -2.06
N THR A 117 12.19 17.09 -3.24
CA THR A 117 11.76 17.77 -4.47
C THR A 117 10.24 17.92 -4.61
N GLN A 118 9.45 17.30 -3.72
CA GLN A 118 7.99 17.33 -3.80
C GLN A 118 7.44 18.53 -3.02
N ASP A 119 6.66 19.37 -3.70
CA ASP A 119 6.01 20.52 -3.10
C ASP A 119 4.72 20.09 -2.38
N PHE A 120 4.87 19.64 -1.13
CA PHE A 120 3.78 19.14 -0.30
C PHE A 120 2.78 20.23 0.13
N GLU A 121 3.21 21.50 0.16
CA GLU A 121 2.39 22.62 0.65
C GLU A 121 1.41 23.13 -0.42
N ASN A 122 1.79 23.04 -1.70
CA ASN A 122 0.97 23.52 -2.82
C ASN A 122 0.10 22.45 -3.48
N THR A 123 0.21 21.19 -3.06
CA THR A 123 -0.65 20.14 -3.61
C THR A 123 -2.05 20.26 -3.01
N LYS A 124 -3.00 20.77 -3.81
CA LYS A 124 -4.43 20.82 -3.44
C LYS A 124 -4.86 19.47 -2.86
N SER A 125 -5.08 19.46 -1.56
CA SER A 125 -5.49 18.28 -0.80
C SER A 125 -6.95 17.90 -1.00
N ASP A 126 -7.64 18.56 -1.92
CA ASP A 126 -9.09 18.42 -2.14
C ASP A 126 -9.48 16.96 -2.46
N ASN A 127 -8.56 16.18 -3.06
CA ASN A 127 -8.75 14.74 -3.32
C ASN A 127 -8.18 13.81 -2.24
N LEU A 128 -7.53 14.32 -1.19
CA LEU A 128 -7.08 13.49 -0.05
C LEU A 128 -8.23 13.22 0.93
N ASP A 129 -9.34 13.95 0.80
CA ASP A 129 -10.57 13.76 1.58
C ASP A 129 -11.34 12.49 1.17
N ILE A 130 -10.80 11.68 0.23
CA ILE A 130 -11.30 10.34 -0.12
C ILE A 130 -11.33 9.41 1.11
N GLN A 131 -10.45 9.65 2.08
CA GLN A 131 -10.43 8.90 3.34
C GLN A 131 -11.43 9.43 4.39
N SER A 132 -12.15 10.52 4.11
CA SER A 132 -13.19 10.96 5.03
C SER A 132 -14.29 9.91 5.10
N GLU A 133 -14.47 9.36 6.30
CA GLU A 133 -15.51 8.37 6.58
C GLU A 133 -16.90 8.92 6.20
N ASN A 134 -17.07 10.25 6.19
CA ASN A 134 -18.33 10.92 5.97
C ASN A 134 -18.75 11.16 4.52
N THR A 135 -18.05 10.57 3.55
CA THR A 135 -18.37 10.69 2.11
C THR A 135 -18.87 9.37 1.50
N ILE A 136 -19.43 9.45 0.29
CA ILE A 136 -19.75 8.27 -0.50
C ILE A 136 -18.48 7.45 -0.83
N TYR A 137 -17.33 8.11 -0.97
CA TYR A 137 -16.04 7.46 -1.12
C TYR A 137 -15.67 6.62 0.11
N GLY A 138 -15.87 7.16 1.32
CA GLY A 138 -15.71 6.41 2.56
C GLY A 138 -16.64 5.19 2.66
N ALA A 139 -17.89 5.32 2.21
CA ALA A 139 -18.83 4.20 2.15
C ALA A 139 -18.37 3.09 1.17
N ILE A 140 -17.88 3.47 -0.02
CA ILE A 140 -17.34 2.52 -1.01
C ILE A 140 -16.07 1.85 -0.46
N MET A 141 -15.13 2.63 0.06
CA MET A 141 -13.84 2.16 0.60
C MET A 141 -14.04 1.13 1.71
N ASN A 142 -14.99 1.38 2.61
CA ASN A 142 -15.29 0.49 3.74
C ASN A 142 -16.31 -0.61 3.43
N ASN A 143 -16.81 -0.68 2.19
CA ASN A 143 -17.87 -1.60 1.78
C ASN A 143 -19.13 -1.49 2.67
N ASP A 144 -19.52 -0.26 3.03
CA ASP A 144 -20.73 0.03 3.81
C ASP A 144 -21.94 0.22 2.88
N LEU A 145 -22.65 -0.87 2.63
CA LEU A 145 -23.82 -0.89 1.77
C LEU A 145 -24.93 0.05 2.24
N LYS A 146 -25.18 0.12 3.56
CA LYS A 146 -26.29 0.92 4.10
C LYS A 146 -26.03 2.41 3.89
N ARG A 147 -24.80 2.84 4.19
CA ARG A 147 -24.39 4.22 4.00
C ARG A 147 -24.32 4.60 2.53
N PHE A 148 -23.86 3.69 1.67
CA PHE A 148 -23.85 3.91 0.24
C PHE A 148 -25.26 4.16 -0.31
N ILE A 149 -26.24 3.31 0.03
CA ILE A 149 -27.65 3.48 -0.36
C ILE A 149 -28.17 4.84 0.08
N SER A 150 -27.94 5.24 1.33
CA SER A 150 -28.44 6.52 1.84
C SER A 150 -27.84 7.74 1.12
N PHE A 151 -26.61 7.65 0.58
CA PHE A 151 -26.06 8.70 -0.29
C PHE A 151 -26.79 8.77 -1.63
N THR A 152 -27.13 7.63 -2.23
CA THR A 152 -27.80 7.59 -3.54
C THR A 152 -29.26 8.04 -3.49
N GLU A 153 -29.90 7.99 -2.33
CA GLU A 153 -31.30 8.40 -2.11
C GLU A 153 -31.45 9.89 -1.72
N LYS A 154 -30.34 10.61 -1.47
CA LYS A 154 -30.40 12.04 -1.13
C LYS A 154 -30.90 12.87 -2.29
N GLU A 155 -31.77 13.83 -1.98
CA GLU A 155 -32.19 14.86 -2.93
C GLU A 155 -30.96 15.62 -3.47
N GLY A 156 -30.85 15.69 -4.80
CA GLY A 156 -29.70 16.30 -5.48
C GLY A 156 -28.55 15.35 -5.83
N PHE A 157 -28.65 14.04 -5.53
CA PHE A 157 -27.66 13.07 -6.02
C PHE A 157 -27.70 12.97 -7.55
N ASN A 158 -26.57 13.27 -8.19
CA ASN A 158 -26.42 13.14 -9.64
C ASN A 158 -25.71 11.82 -9.97
N LYS A 159 -26.48 10.83 -10.42
CA LYS A 159 -25.96 9.53 -10.87
C LYS A 159 -25.00 9.61 -12.07
N ASP A 160 -25.08 10.69 -12.84
CA ASP A 160 -24.30 10.94 -14.05
C ASP A 160 -23.13 11.91 -13.78
N GLN A 161 -22.82 12.20 -12.51
CA GLN A 161 -21.70 13.05 -12.13
C GLN A 161 -20.37 12.40 -12.54
N THR A 162 -19.57 13.12 -13.34
CA THR A 162 -18.19 12.75 -13.68
C THR A 162 -17.19 13.55 -12.85
N LEU A 163 -16.05 12.92 -12.52
CA LEU A 163 -14.91 13.51 -11.80
C LEU A 163 -14.04 14.39 -12.72
#